data_AF-A0A1N7TAU8-F1
#
_entry.id   AF-A0A1N7TAU8-F1
#
_cell.length_a   1.000
_cell.length_b   1.000
_cell.length_c   1.000
_cell.angle_alpha   90.00
_cell.angle_beta   90.00
_cell.angle_gamma   90.00
#
_symmetry.space_group_name_H-M   'P 1'
#
loop_
_entity.id
_entity.type
_entity.pdbx_description
1 polymer ?
#
loop_
_entity_poly.entity_id
_entity_poly.type
_entity_poly.pdbx_seq_one_letter_code
_entity_poly.pdbx_strand_id
1 'polypeptide(L)'
;VIDDADFLDQLRKELRDDEGYKEEIYNDTTGNPTFGIGHKNTPNDPEYGLPLGTTVSKERIKEAFNADVKAAIDSCCKRFDDFQNLPNEVQLIILNMRFNLGHSGLEKFKKFREAINNGDWDKAADEMVDSKWYGQVPNRAKRLVKRMKKVAKNC
;
A
#
# COMPACT_ATOMS: atom_id res chain seq x y z
N VAL A 1 1.58 13.44 -11.56
CA VAL A 1 0.96 13.85 -10.27
C VAL A 1 0.20 12.64 -9.74
N ILE A 2 0.04 12.48 -8.42
CA ILE A 2 -0.57 11.29 -7.76
C ILE A 2 -1.92 10.86 -8.34
N ASP A 3 -2.65 11.77 -8.99
CA ASP A 3 -3.96 11.52 -9.61
C ASP A 3 -3.90 11.26 -11.12
N ASP A 4 -2.71 11.06 -11.69
CA ASP A 4 -2.56 10.65 -13.09
C ASP A 4 -3.04 9.20 -13.27
N ALA A 5 -3.74 8.91 -14.37
CA ALA A 5 -4.28 7.61 -14.69
C ALA A 5 -3.18 6.53 -14.73
N ASP A 6 -1.99 6.88 -15.23
CA ASP A 6 -0.86 5.95 -15.32
C ASP A 6 -0.31 5.58 -13.93
N PHE A 7 -0.29 6.52 -13.00
CA PHE A 7 0.17 6.29 -11.62
C PHE A 7 -0.77 5.31 -10.89
N LEU A 8 -2.07 5.55 -10.99
CA LEU A 8 -3.09 4.71 -10.36
C LEU A 8 -3.12 3.31 -10.97
N ASP A 9 -2.94 3.20 -12.30
CA ASP A 9 -2.85 1.91 -12.98
C ASP A 9 -1.61 1.13 -12.57
N GLN A 10 -0.45 1.79 -12.44
CA GLN A 10 0.76 1.17 -11.93
C GLN A 10 0.57 0.66 -10.49
N LEU A 11 0.06 1.50 -9.58
CA LEU A 11 -0.20 1.11 -8.19
C LEU A 11 -1.14 -0.10 -8.12
N ARG A 12 -2.21 -0.08 -8.93
CA ARG A 12 -3.19 -1.17 -9.00
C ARG A 12 -2.56 -2.48 -9.47
N LYS A 13 -1.72 -2.44 -10.51
CA LYS A 13 -1.01 -3.63 -11.01
C LYS A 13 -0.09 -4.22 -9.94
N GLU A 14 0.71 -3.37 -9.29
CA GLU A 14 1.63 -3.82 -8.24
C GLU A 14 0.89 -4.42 -7.05
N LEU A 15 -0.19 -3.78 -6.57
CA LEU A 15 -0.99 -4.29 -5.47
C LEU A 15 -1.72 -5.59 -5.83
N ARG A 16 -2.19 -5.71 -7.07
CA ARG A 16 -2.78 -6.96 -7.56
C ARG A 16 -1.78 -8.11 -7.55
N ASP A 17 -0.53 -7.86 -7.92
CA ASP A 17 0.52 -8.87 -7.90
C ASP A 17 0.94 -9.25 -6.46
N ASP A 18 0.88 -8.31 -5.53
CA ASP A 18 1.27 -8.52 -4.13
C ASP A 18 0.16 -9.13 -3.27
N GLU A 19 -1.07 -8.64 -3.38
CA GLU A 19 -2.23 -9.02 -2.55
C GLU A 19 -3.08 -10.11 -3.23
N GLY A 20 -2.96 -10.25 -4.56
CA GLY A 20 -3.87 -11.04 -5.38
C GLY A 20 -5.15 -10.29 -5.78
N TYR A 21 -6.06 -11.02 -6.42
CA TYR A 21 -7.37 -10.53 -6.82
C TYR A 21 -8.41 -11.64 -6.69
N LYS A 22 -9.51 -11.37 -5.97
CA LYS A 22 -10.64 -12.30 -5.84
C LYS A 22 -11.98 -11.58 -6.02
N GLU A 23 -12.87 -12.20 -6.77
CA GLU A 23 -14.25 -11.74 -7.01
C GLU A 23 -15.22 -12.28 -5.96
N GLU A 24 -14.72 -12.64 -4.78
CA GLU A 24 -15.49 -13.20 -3.68
C GLU A 24 -14.87 -12.76 -2.34
N ILE A 25 -15.67 -12.82 -1.27
CA ILE A 25 -15.20 -12.59 0.10
C ILE A 25 -14.33 -13.77 0.56
N TYR A 26 -13.13 -13.49 1.06
CA TYR A 26 -12.18 -14.48 1.58
C TYR A 26 -11.52 -13.97 2.86
N ASN A 27 -10.87 -14.86 3.61
CA ASN A 27 -10.06 -14.44 4.74
C ASN A 27 -8.63 -14.08 4.29
N ASP A 28 -8.13 -12.95 4.75
CA ASP A 28 -6.72 -12.59 4.63
C ASP A 28 -5.82 -13.53 5.47
N THR A 29 -4.51 -13.33 5.41
CA THR A 29 -3.52 -14.13 6.16
C THR A 29 -3.65 -13.99 7.68
N THR A 30 -4.40 -13.01 8.17
CA THR A 30 -4.68 -12.76 9.59
C THR A 30 -6.11 -13.16 9.99
N GLY A 31 -6.89 -13.73 9.07
CA GLY A 31 -8.24 -14.20 9.32
C GLY A 31 -9.34 -13.14 9.21
N ASN A 32 -9.06 -11.95 8.68
CA ASN A 32 -10.12 -10.94 8.48
C ASN A 32 -10.82 -11.15 7.12
N PRO A 33 -12.15 -10.98 7.05
CA PRO A 33 -12.87 -10.93 5.78
C PRO A 33 -12.39 -9.78 4.89
N THR A 34 -12.09 -10.11 3.63
CA THR A 34 -11.46 -9.26 2.62
C THR A 34 -12.02 -9.63 1.25
N PHE A 35 -12.04 -8.70 0.30
CA PHE A 35 -12.39 -8.99 -1.10
C PHE A 35 -11.56 -8.16 -2.08
N GLY A 36 -11.65 -8.47 -3.38
CA GLY A 36 -11.00 -7.67 -4.42
C GLY A 36 -9.48 -7.70 -4.33
N ILE A 37 -8.85 -6.51 -4.29
CA ILE A 37 -7.40 -6.31 -4.17
C ILE A 37 -7.10 -5.87 -2.73
N GLY A 38 -7.04 -6.83 -1.81
CA GLY A 38 -6.66 -6.58 -0.41
C GLY A 38 -7.60 -5.64 0.37
N HIS A 39 -8.84 -5.42 -0.07
CA HIS A 39 -9.80 -4.55 0.61
C HIS A 39 -10.40 -5.27 1.81
N LYS A 40 -10.07 -4.81 3.02
CA LYS A 40 -10.63 -5.34 4.27
C LYS A 40 -12.10 -4.97 4.37
N ASN A 41 -12.98 -5.96 4.48
CA ASN A 41 -14.42 -5.76 4.61
C ASN A 41 -14.74 -5.16 6.00
N THR A 42 -15.33 -3.98 6.02
CA THR A 42 -15.64 -3.19 7.23
C THR A 42 -17.14 -2.99 7.41
N PRO A 43 -17.64 -2.59 8.59
CA PRO A 43 -19.06 -2.32 8.81
C PRO A 43 -19.72 -1.29 7.87
N ASN A 44 -18.92 -0.49 7.14
CA ASN A 44 -19.43 0.48 6.18
C ASN A 44 -19.63 -0.12 4.78
N ASP A 45 -19.17 -1.35 4.56
CA ASP A 45 -19.28 -2.03 3.28
C ASP A 45 -20.60 -2.79 3.19
N PRO A 46 -21.29 -2.77 2.04
CA PRO A 46 -22.50 -3.56 1.81
C PRO A 46 -22.28 -5.07 2.01
N GLU A 47 -21.04 -5.52 1.79
CA GLU A 47 -20.61 -6.90 1.92
C GLU A 47 -20.40 -7.34 3.38
N TYR A 48 -20.52 -6.44 4.35
CA TYR A 48 -20.22 -6.73 5.75
C TYR A 48 -21.18 -7.76 6.35
N GLY A 49 -20.60 -8.76 7.01
CA GLY A 49 -21.36 -9.86 7.62
C GLY A 49 -21.87 -10.91 6.63
N LEU A 50 -21.63 -10.75 5.32
CA LEU A 50 -21.94 -11.79 4.35
C LEU A 50 -20.97 -12.99 4.47
N PRO A 51 -21.42 -14.22 4.13
CA PRO A 51 -20.58 -15.41 4.19
C PRO A 51 -19.34 -15.32 3.30
N LEU A 52 -18.27 -16.02 3.71
CA LEU A 52 -17.11 -16.26 2.82
C LEU A 52 -17.56 -16.98 1.54
N GLY A 53 -16.93 -16.63 0.41
CA GLY A 53 -17.32 -17.10 -0.92
C GLY A 53 -18.46 -16.30 -1.56
N THR A 54 -19.03 -15.32 -0.87
CA THR A 54 -20.03 -14.43 -1.49
C THR A 54 -19.37 -13.64 -2.62
N THR A 55 -19.93 -13.74 -3.82
CA THR A 55 -19.43 -13.03 -5.01
C THR A 55 -19.58 -11.51 -4.86
N VAL A 56 -18.55 -10.77 -5.29
CA VAL A 56 -18.53 -9.31 -5.31
C VAL A 56 -18.29 -8.86 -6.76
N SER A 57 -19.10 -7.92 -7.25
CA SER A 57 -18.99 -7.46 -8.64
C SER A 57 -17.67 -6.74 -8.91
N LYS A 58 -17.24 -6.77 -10.17
CA LYS A 58 -15.99 -6.10 -10.61
C LYS A 58 -16.05 -4.59 -10.40
N GLU A 59 -17.23 -4.01 -10.63
CA GLU A 59 -17.53 -2.60 -10.41
C GLU A 59 -17.34 -2.24 -8.94
N ARG A 60 -17.93 -3.04 -8.04
CA ARG A 60 -17.79 -2.83 -6.59
C ARG A 60 -16.35 -2.97 -6.12
N ILE A 61 -15.61 -3.95 -6.64
CA ILE A 61 -14.18 -4.11 -6.32
C ILE A 61 -13.37 -2.89 -6.78
N LYS A 62 -13.66 -2.36 -7.97
CA LYS A 62 -13.01 -1.16 -8.48
C LYS A 62 -13.32 0.06 -7.61
N GLU A 63 -14.57 0.22 -7.19
CA GLU A 63 -15.00 1.29 -6.27
C GLU A 63 -14.29 1.20 -4.92
N ALA A 64 -14.28 0.02 -4.31
CA ALA A 64 -13.60 -0.23 -3.04
C ALA A 64 -12.09 0.08 -3.13
N PHE A 65 -11.44 -0.41 -4.19
CA PHE A 65 -10.02 -0.13 -4.44
C PHE A 65 -9.73 1.37 -4.57
N ASN A 66 -10.54 2.10 -5.35
CA ASN A 66 -10.36 3.54 -5.52
C ASN A 66 -10.55 4.30 -4.19
N ALA A 67 -11.52 3.88 -3.37
CA ALA A 67 -11.74 4.45 -2.05
C ALA A 67 -10.55 4.19 -1.12
N ASP A 68 -9.99 2.97 -1.12
CA ASP A 68 -8.81 2.61 -0.33
C ASP A 68 -7.59 3.41 -0.74
N VAL A 69 -7.35 3.58 -2.05
CA VAL A 69 -6.24 4.38 -2.58
C VAL A 69 -6.37 5.83 -2.12
N LYS A 70 -7.58 6.42 -2.25
CA LYS A 70 -7.83 7.79 -1.78
C LYS A 70 -7.55 7.92 -0.28
N ALA A 71 -8.07 7.00 0.53
CA ALA A 71 -7.84 7.01 1.97
C ALA A 71 -6.34 6.83 2.32
N ALA A 72 -5.62 6.01 1.56
CA ALA A 72 -4.18 5.82 1.72
C ALA A 72 -3.40 7.09 1.38
N ILE A 73 -3.73 7.79 0.28
CA ILE A 73 -3.14 9.07 -0.10
C ILE A 73 -3.41 10.12 0.99
N ASP A 74 -4.65 10.30 1.41
CA ASP A 74 -5.03 11.26 2.44
C ASP A 74 -4.29 10.99 3.76
N SER A 75 -4.14 9.72 4.12
CA SER A 75 -3.36 9.29 5.29
C SER A 75 -1.87 9.60 5.14
N CYS A 76 -1.30 9.46 3.94
CA CYS A 76 0.11 9.75 3.68
C CYS A 76 0.37 11.25 3.65
N CYS A 77 -0.50 12.06 3.05
CA CYS A 77 -0.41 13.53 3.08
C CYS A 77 -0.42 14.10 4.50
N LYS A 78 -1.15 13.48 5.42
CA LYS A 78 -1.14 13.86 6.85
C LYS A 78 0.12 13.42 7.59
N ARG A 79 0.89 12.50 7.02
CA ARG A 79 1.98 11.81 7.71
C ARG A 79 3.36 12.25 7.24
N PHE A 80 3.52 12.59 5.97
CA PHE A 80 4.78 13.07 5.39
C PHE A 80 4.60 14.53 4.98
N ASP A 81 5.60 15.36 5.27
CA ASP A 81 5.45 16.82 5.20
C ASP A 81 5.16 17.32 3.78
N ASP A 82 5.70 16.62 2.77
CA ASP A 82 5.57 17.00 1.36
C ASP A 82 5.24 15.81 0.45
N PHE A 83 4.36 14.92 0.92
CA PHE A 83 4.05 13.66 0.24
C PHE A 83 3.74 13.82 -1.26
N GLN A 84 2.96 14.84 -1.62
CA GLN A 84 2.49 15.06 -2.99
C GLN A 84 3.59 15.49 -3.97
N ASN A 85 4.69 16.05 -3.46
CA ASN A 85 5.82 16.49 -4.27
C ASN A 85 7.02 15.52 -4.22
N LEU A 86 6.94 14.45 -3.43
CA LEU A 86 7.91 13.36 -3.49
C LEU A 86 8.01 12.77 -4.91
N PRO A 87 9.15 12.18 -5.29
CA PRO A 87 9.24 11.45 -6.56
C PRO A 87 8.14 10.39 -6.67
N ASN A 88 7.51 10.23 -7.84
CA ASN A 88 6.41 9.29 -8.05
C ASN A 88 6.75 7.87 -7.55
N GLU A 89 7.97 7.40 -7.79
CA GLU A 89 8.42 6.08 -7.36
C GLU A 89 8.44 5.94 -5.82
N VAL A 90 8.81 7.00 -5.09
CA VAL A 90 8.78 7.04 -3.63
C VAL A 90 7.34 6.99 -3.12
N GLN A 91 6.42 7.73 -3.75
CA GLN A 91 4.99 7.71 -3.41
C GLN A 91 4.39 6.31 -3.62
N LEU A 92 4.70 5.65 -4.76
CA LEU A 92 4.25 4.29 -5.04
C LEU A 92 4.75 3.29 -3.99
N ILE A 93 6.02 3.39 -3.58
CA ILE A 93 6.58 2.51 -2.55
C ILE A 93 5.85 2.73 -1.21
N ILE A 94 5.65 3.98 -0.80
CA ILE A 94 4.97 4.31 0.46
C ILE A 94 3.52 3.82 0.45
N LEU A 95 2.78 4.05 -0.64
CA LEU A 95 1.40 3.55 -0.78
C LEU A 95 1.37 2.03 -0.76
N ASN A 96 2.25 1.35 -1.51
CA ASN A 96 2.32 -0.10 -1.50
C ASN A 96 2.59 -0.65 -0.08
N MET A 97 3.52 -0.06 0.66
CA MET A 97 3.74 -0.40 2.08
C MET A 97 2.51 -0.14 2.94
N ARG A 98 1.82 0.99 2.73
CA ARG A 98 0.60 1.38 3.46
C ARG A 98 -0.54 0.37 3.27
N PHE A 99 -0.68 -0.24 2.09
CA PHE A 99 -1.65 -1.31 1.86
C PHE A 99 -1.28 -2.57 2.65
N ASN A 100 -0.01 -2.99 2.61
CA ASN A 100 0.41 -4.20 3.31
C ASN A 100 0.34 -4.09 4.84
N LEU A 101 0.76 -2.95 5.38
CA LEU A 101 0.91 -2.72 6.81
C LEU A 101 -0.36 -2.20 7.48
N GLY A 102 -1.35 -1.78 6.69
CA GLY A 102 -2.48 -1.00 7.19
C GLY A 102 -2.05 0.37 7.77
N HIS A 103 -3.01 1.08 8.36
CA HIS A 103 -2.78 2.43 8.89
C HIS A 103 -1.78 2.43 10.05
N SER A 104 -2.03 1.61 11.08
CA SER A 104 -1.23 1.57 12.30
C SER A 104 0.15 0.91 12.13
N GLY A 105 0.34 0.12 11.07
CA GLY A 105 1.62 -0.51 10.78
C GLY A 105 2.65 0.49 10.29
N LEU A 106 2.29 1.32 9.29
CA LEU A 106 3.21 2.33 8.73
C LEU A 106 3.57 3.41 9.76
N GLU A 107 2.69 3.71 10.72
CA GLU A 107 2.98 4.70 11.76
C GLU A 107 4.21 4.38 12.62
N LYS A 108 4.53 3.09 12.75
CA LYS A 108 5.66 2.58 13.54
C LYS A 108 7.02 2.82 12.86
N PHE A 109 7.03 3.13 11.57
CA PHE A 109 8.23 3.40 10.75
C PHE A 109 8.71 4.83 10.95
N LYS A 110 9.08 5.20 12.19
CA LYS A 110 9.43 6.58 12.56
C LYS A 110 10.69 7.09 11.83
N LYS A 111 11.77 6.29 11.85
CA LYS A 111 13.05 6.65 11.23
C LYS A 111 12.98 6.66 9.69
N PHE A 112 12.28 5.68 9.11
CA PHE A 112 11.95 5.69 7.69
C PHE A 112 11.24 6.99 7.29
N ARG A 113 10.20 7.41 8.04
CA ARG A 113 9.52 8.68 7.76
C ARG A 113 10.45 9.88 7.83
N GLU A 114 11.30 9.95 8.86
CA GLU A 114 12.30 11.01 8.98
C GLU A 114 13.24 11.04 7.77
N ALA A 115 13.71 9.88 7.31
CA ALA A 115 14.54 9.76 6.11
C ALA A 115 13.79 10.24 4.85
N ILE A 116 12.51 9.86 4.68
CA ILE A 116 11.68 10.33 3.57
C ILE A 116 11.51 11.85 3.59
N ASN A 117 11.17 12.45 4.74
CA ASN A 117 10.99 13.89 4.86
C ASN A 117 12.30 14.67 4.58
N ASN A 118 13.46 14.06 4.87
CA ASN A 118 14.77 14.65 4.61
C ASN A 118 15.29 14.39 3.19
N GLY A 119 14.57 13.64 2.35
CA GLY A 119 15.04 13.26 1.02
C GLY A 119 16.14 12.19 1.00
N ASP A 120 16.37 11.50 2.12
CA ASP A 120 17.44 10.51 2.28
C ASP A 120 16.93 9.12 1.91
N TRP A 121 16.93 8.82 0.61
CA TRP A 121 16.36 7.60 0.05
C TRP A 121 17.17 6.34 0.39
N ASP A 122 18.50 6.46 0.54
CA ASP A 122 19.35 5.33 0.94
C ASP A 122 19.06 4.94 2.40
N LYS A 123 19.00 5.93 3.30
CA LYS A 123 18.59 5.67 4.69
C LYS A 123 17.16 5.16 4.77
N ALA A 124 16.23 5.68 3.96
CA ALA A 124 14.87 5.15 3.90
C ALA A 124 14.87 3.66 3.50
N ALA A 125 15.67 3.28 2.51
CA ALA A 125 15.79 1.88 2.11
C ALA A 125 16.41 0.99 3.20
N ASP A 126 17.39 1.49 3.95
CA ASP A 126 18.00 0.74 5.06
C ASP A 126 17.01 0.57 6.23
N GLU A 127 16.22 1.59 6.55
CA GLU A 127 15.15 1.51 7.56
C GLU A 127 13.98 0.58 7.12
N MET A 128 13.75 0.42 5.81
CA MET A 128 12.83 -0.61 5.31
C MET A 128 13.38 -2.02 5.58
N VAL A 129 14.69 -2.24 5.44
CA VAL A 129 15.36 -3.52 5.72
C VAL A 129 15.41 -3.79 7.23
N ASP A 130 15.70 -2.78 8.04
CA ASP A 130 15.71 -2.84 9.51
C ASP A 130 14.29 -2.83 10.11
N SER A 131 13.42 -3.71 9.59
CA SER A 131 12.04 -3.81 10.05
C SER A 131 11.56 -5.26 10.09
N LYS A 132 10.67 -5.58 11.04
CA LYS A 132 10.01 -6.90 11.09
C LYS A 132 9.23 -7.19 9.81
N TRP A 133 8.67 -6.15 9.20
CA TRP A 133 7.94 -6.22 7.93
C TRP A 133 8.78 -6.86 6.82
N TYR A 134 10.07 -6.51 6.75
CA TYR A 134 10.98 -7.07 5.75
C TYR A 134 11.06 -8.61 5.82
N GLY A 135 11.05 -9.17 7.04
CA GLY A 135 11.04 -10.62 7.26
C GLY A 135 9.66 -11.27 7.04
N GLN A 136 8.57 -10.52 7.22
CA GLN A 136 7.20 -11.03 7.09
C GLN A 136 6.75 -11.17 5.62
N VAL A 137 7.19 -10.27 4.74
CA VAL A 137 6.84 -10.28 3.32
C VAL A 137 8.09 -10.18 2.42
N PRO A 138 9.01 -11.16 2.48
CA PRO A 138 10.37 -11.00 1.98
C PRO A 138 10.48 -10.68 0.48
N ASN A 139 9.62 -11.28 -0.36
CA ASN A 139 9.66 -11.03 -1.81
C ASN A 139 9.22 -9.60 -2.15
N ARG A 140 8.10 -9.16 -1.56
CA ARG A 140 7.57 -7.80 -1.71
C ARG A 140 8.55 -6.77 -1.17
N ALA A 141 9.02 -6.97 0.06
CA ALA A 141 9.92 -6.04 0.72
C ALA A 141 11.24 -5.87 -0.05
N LYS A 142 11.87 -6.97 -0.51
CA LYS A 142 13.08 -6.91 -1.34
C LYS A 142 12.88 -6.09 -2.62
N ARG A 143 11.75 -6.28 -3.30
CA ARG A 143 11.42 -5.54 -4.52
C ARG A 143 11.27 -4.05 -4.25
N LEU A 144 10.53 -3.66 -3.20
CA LEU A 144 10.33 -2.26 -2.84
C LEU A 144 11.62 -1.58 -2.36
N VAL A 145 12.45 -2.27 -1.56
CA VAL A 145 13.78 -1.76 -1.15
C VAL A 145 14.66 -1.51 -2.37
N LYS A 146 14.70 -2.43 -3.34
CA LYS A 146 15.48 -2.26 -4.56
C LYS A 146 15.04 -1.02 -5.35
N ARG A 147 13.74 -0.74 -5.39
CA ARG A 147 13.18 0.46 -6.03
C ARG A 147 13.58 1.73 -5.28
N MET A 148 13.47 1.75 -3.95
CA MET A 148 13.90 2.88 -3.13
C MET A 148 15.40 3.19 -3.34
N LYS A 149 16.28 2.18 -3.31
CA LYS A 149 17.71 2.34 -3.60
C LYS A 149 18.00 2.81 -5.03
N LYS A 150 17.11 2.55 -5.99
CA LYS A 150 17.28 3.04 -7.36
C LYS A 150 16.97 4.54 -7.45
N VAL A 151 16.04 5.05 -6.64
CA VAL A 151 15.77 6.49 -6.56
C VAL A 151 17.02 7.23 -6.05
N ALA A 152 17.66 6.73 -4.99
CA ALA A 152 18.89 7.30 -4.44
C ALA A 152 20.00 7.51 -5.50
N LYS A 153 20.14 6.57 -6.44
CA LYS A 153 21.17 6.61 -7.50
C LYS A 153 20.86 7.56 -8.64
N ASN A 154 19.61 8.01 -8.75
CA ASN A 154 19.13 8.87 -9.83
C ASN A 154 18.95 10.33 -9.39
N CYS A 155 19.22 10.64 -8.13
CA CYS A 155 19.29 11.99 -7.56
C CYS A 155 20.75 12.49 -7.58
#